data_AF-A0A821RZR8-F1
#
_entry.id   AF-A0A821RZR8-F1
#
_cell.length_a   1.000
_cell.length_b   1.000
_cell.length_c   1.000
_cell.angle_alpha   90.00
_cell.angle_beta   90.00
_cell.angle_gamma   90.00
#
_symmetry.space_group_name_H-M   'P 1'
#
loop_
_entity.id
_entity.type
_entity.pdbx_description
1 polymer ?
#
loop_
_entity_poly.entity_id
_entity_poly.type
_entity_poly.pdbx_seq_one_letter_code
_entity_poly.pdbx_strand_id
1 'polypeptide(L)'
;NSSIIELVSGQQAIDALQKVDDYIANLSQFDLESRLNLPLSTIQDYIKFIGEQILTWDEESSQAMTSCIEFINTTCQEKLNLLTYPPQIYVVLTNGKGESNAAY
;
A
#
# COMPACT_ATOMS: atom_id res chain seq x y z
N ASN A 1 -18.25 -8.89 10.73
CA ASN A 1 -17.22 -9.39 9.80
C ASN A 1 -15.88 -8.94 10.29
N SER A 2 -15.01 -9.88 10.68
CA SER A 2 -13.65 -9.54 11.09
C SER A 2 -12.77 -9.54 9.85
N SER A 3 -12.26 -8.38 9.46
CA SER A 3 -11.27 -8.28 8.38
C SER A 3 -9.94 -8.86 8.86
N ILE A 4 -9.28 -9.61 7.97
CA ILE A 4 -7.94 -10.14 8.23
C ILE A 4 -6.93 -9.08 7.81
N ILE A 5 -6.18 -8.54 8.76
CA ILE A 5 -5.07 -7.62 8.48
C ILE A 5 -3.79 -8.43 8.43
N GLU A 6 -3.07 -8.36 7.31
CA GLU A 6 -1.88 -9.16 7.04
C GLU A 6 -0.73 -8.26 6.59
N LEU A 7 0.45 -8.43 7.21
CA LEU A 7 1.69 -7.82 6.72
C LEU A 7 2.17 -8.65 5.53
N VAL A 8 2.33 -8.02 4.37
CA VAL A 8 2.81 -8.71 3.16
C VAL A 8 4.11 -8.07 2.66
N SER A 9 4.95 -8.87 2.02
CA SER A 9 6.21 -8.42 1.40
C SER A 9 6.51 -9.22 0.13
N GLY A 10 7.59 -8.85 -0.56
CA GLY A 10 8.07 -9.56 -1.75
C GLY A 10 7.00 -9.69 -2.84
N GLN A 11 6.92 -10.88 -3.46
CA GLN A 11 6.03 -11.10 -4.60
C GLN A 11 4.54 -10.95 -4.25
N GLN A 12 4.12 -11.31 -3.03
CA GLN A 12 2.72 -11.15 -2.62
C GLN A 12 2.31 -9.67 -2.55
N ALA A 13 3.19 -8.82 -2.04
CA ALA A 13 2.97 -7.38 -2.01
C ALA A 13 2.97 -6.77 -3.42
N ILE A 14 3.88 -7.24 -4.29
CA ILE A 14 3.92 -6.85 -5.71
C ILE A 14 2.60 -7.22 -6.38
N ASP A 15 2.16 -8.48 -6.28
CA ASP A 15 0.93 -8.96 -6.92
C ASP A 15 -0.32 -8.24 -6.40
N ALA A 16 -0.31 -7.79 -5.14
CA ALA A 16 -1.36 -6.97 -4.57
C ALA A 16 -1.38 -5.54 -5.15
N LEU A 17 -0.21 -4.91 -5.32
CA LEU A 17 -0.07 -3.55 -5.82
C LEU A 17 -0.11 -3.44 -7.35
N GLN A 18 0.16 -4.52 -8.08
CA GLN A 18 0.13 -4.54 -9.55
C GLN A 18 -1.27 -4.66 -10.15
N LYS A 19 -2.32 -4.73 -9.32
CA LYS A 19 -3.71 -4.71 -9.78
C LYS A 19 -4.13 -3.29 -10.10
N VAL A 20 -4.55 -3.06 -11.33
CA VAL A 20 -5.22 -1.81 -11.71
C VAL A 20 -6.57 -1.77 -10.99
N ASP A 21 -6.67 -0.94 -9.98
CA ASP A 21 -7.91 -0.60 -9.30
C ASP A 21 -8.49 0.71 -9.87
N ASP A 22 -9.65 1.13 -9.33
CA ASP A 22 -10.29 2.37 -9.75
C ASP A 22 -9.42 3.60 -9.50
N TYR A 23 -8.51 3.57 -8.51
CA TYR A 23 -7.59 4.67 -8.26
C TYR A 23 -6.57 4.79 -9.40
N ILE A 24 -5.88 3.69 -9.72
CA ILE A 24 -4.86 3.64 -10.78
C ILE A 24 -5.51 3.92 -12.14
N ALA A 25 -6.69 3.38 -12.40
CA ALA A 25 -7.40 3.55 -13.67
C ALA A 25 -7.80 5.01 -13.96
N ASN A 26 -7.94 5.83 -12.91
CA ASN A 26 -8.34 7.23 -13.03
C ASN A 26 -7.15 8.22 -12.96
N LEU A 27 -5.91 7.74 -12.90
CA LEU A 27 -4.73 8.61 -12.99
C LEU A 27 -4.68 9.28 -14.37
N SER A 28 -4.62 10.61 -14.38
CA SER A 28 -4.42 11.35 -15.63
C SER A 28 -2.97 11.22 -16.09
N GLN A 29 -2.72 11.59 -17.36
CA GLN A 29 -1.37 11.68 -17.89
C GLN A 29 -0.47 12.57 -17.04
N PHE A 30 -1.00 13.71 -16.57
CA PHE A 30 -0.28 14.63 -15.69
C PHE A 30 0.10 13.97 -14.35
N ASP A 31 -0.81 13.20 -13.75
CA ASP A 31 -0.52 12.50 -12.49
C ASP A 31 0.62 11.49 -12.66
N LEU A 32 0.59 10.71 -13.75
CA LEU A 32 1.64 9.73 -14.05
C LEU A 32 2.99 10.41 -14.25
N GLU A 33 3.02 11.47 -15.06
CA GLU A 33 4.25 12.23 -15.35
C GLU A 33 4.81 12.90 -14.10
N SER A 34 3.95 13.45 -13.23
CA SER A 34 4.36 14.07 -11.96
C SER A 34 4.88 13.05 -10.96
N ARG A 35 4.21 11.89 -10.85
CA ARG A 35 4.62 10.80 -9.94
C ARG A 35 5.96 10.21 -10.33
N LEU A 36 6.16 9.97 -11.63
CA LEU A 36 7.34 9.30 -12.17
C LEU A 36 8.46 10.26 -12.56
N ASN A 37 8.17 11.56 -12.68
CA ASN A 37 9.08 12.57 -13.23
C ASN A 37 9.60 12.20 -14.62
N LEU A 38 8.72 11.63 -15.45
CA LEU A 38 9.02 11.13 -16.78
C LEU A 38 7.89 11.51 -17.75
N PRO A 39 8.16 12.20 -18.87
CA PRO A 39 7.14 12.55 -19.85
C PRO A 39 6.60 11.31 -20.55
N LEU A 40 5.33 11.33 -20.97
CA LEU A 40 4.66 10.23 -21.67
C LEU A 40 4.61 8.92 -20.88
N SER A 41 4.61 9.01 -19.54
CA SER A 41 4.51 7.87 -18.65
C SER A 41 3.18 7.12 -18.79
N THR A 42 3.21 5.80 -18.62
CA THR A 42 2.04 4.93 -18.67
C THR A 42 1.63 4.39 -17.30
N ILE A 43 0.43 3.82 -17.21
CA ILE A 43 -0.02 3.09 -16.01
C ILE A 43 0.94 1.93 -15.70
N GLN A 44 1.45 1.24 -16.71
CA GLN A 44 2.41 0.14 -16.54
C GLN A 44 3.73 0.64 -15.94
N ASP A 45 4.21 1.82 -16.35
CA ASP A 45 5.39 2.44 -15.75
C ASP A 45 5.14 2.76 -14.27
N TYR A 46 3.96 3.27 -13.95
CA TYR A 46 3.58 3.57 -12.57
C TYR A 46 3.49 2.31 -11.70
N ILE A 47 2.84 1.25 -12.20
CA ILE A 47 2.75 -0.04 -11.52
C ILE A 47 4.13 -0.64 -11.25
N LYS A 48 5.02 -0.56 -12.24
CA LYS A 48 6.40 -1.01 -12.08
C LYS A 48 7.11 -0.20 -10.99
N PHE A 49 7.01 1.13 -11.05
CA PHE A 49 7.63 2.04 -10.10
C PHE A 49 7.20 1.78 -8.66
N ILE A 50 5.89 1.65 -8.38
CA ILE A 50 5.41 1.38 -7.02
C ILE A 50 5.87 0.01 -6.51
N GLY A 51 5.97 -0.99 -7.40
CA GLY A 51 6.50 -2.31 -7.08
C GLY A 51 7.98 -2.27 -6.64
N GLU A 52 8.78 -1.42 -7.29
CA GLU A 52 10.20 -1.21 -6.93
C GLU A 52 10.40 -0.52 -5.57
N GLN A 53 9.36 0.11 -5.01
CA GLN A 53 9.45 0.77 -3.71
C GLN A 53 9.14 -0.14 -2.53
N ILE A 54 8.69 -1.37 -2.77
CA ILE A 54 8.33 -2.35 -1.73
C ILE A 54 9.57 -2.81 -0.98
N LEU A 55 9.49 -2.82 0.35
CA LEU A 55 10.52 -3.32 1.23
C LEU A 55 10.08 -4.61 1.93
N THR A 56 11.06 -5.36 2.43
CA THR A 56 10.82 -6.49 3.33
C THR A 56 10.63 -5.97 4.75
N TRP A 57 9.64 -6.50 5.47
CA TRP A 57 9.51 -6.29 6.90
C TRP A 57 10.65 -6.99 7.64
N ASP A 58 11.42 -6.24 8.43
CA ASP A 58 12.30 -6.83 9.42
C ASP A 58 11.51 -7.28 10.66
N GLU A 59 12.14 -8.08 11.51
CA GLU A 59 11.51 -8.67 12.69
C GLU A 59 10.97 -7.61 13.66
N GLU A 60 11.79 -6.60 13.98
CA GLU A 60 11.44 -5.53 14.92
C GLU A 60 10.25 -4.71 14.41
N SER A 61 10.31 -4.25 13.16
CA SER A 61 9.25 -3.50 12.51
C SER A 61 7.95 -4.30 12.39
N SER A 62 8.05 -5.60 12.06
CA SER A 62 6.88 -6.48 11.95
C SER A 62 6.17 -6.67 13.30
N GLN A 63 6.94 -6.80 14.38
CA GLN A 63 6.42 -6.98 15.73
C GLN A 63 5.75 -5.70 16.23
N ALA A 64 6.37 -4.54 15.98
CA ALA A 64 5.79 -3.24 16.30
C ALA A 64 4.46 -3.04 15.55
N MET A 65 4.41 -3.32 14.24
CA MET A 65 3.20 -3.16 13.45
C MET A 65 2.09 -4.13 13.86
N THR A 66 2.45 -5.39 14.17
CA THR A 66 1.50 -6.37 14.70
C THR A 66 0.86 -5.89 16.01
N SER A 67 1.67 -5.33 16.92
CA SER A 67 1.18 -4.77 18.18
C SER A 67 0.22 -3.60 17.95
N CYS A 68 0.49 -2.74 16.96
CA CYS A 68 -0.42 -1.66 16.56
C CYS A 68 -1.76 -2.20 16.03
N ILE A 69 -1.73 -3.24 15.20
CA ILE A 69 -2.93 -3.89 14.66
C ILE A 69 -3.78 -4.50 15.78
N GLU A 70 -3.15 -5.20 16.72
CA GLU A 70 -3.82 -5.75 17.91
C GLU A 70 -4.44 -4.66 18.79
N PHE A 71 -3.73 -3.56 19.00
CA PHE A 71 -4.25 -2.41 19.75
C PHE A 71 -5.49 -1.79 19.08
N ILE A 72 -5.46 -1.62 17.75
CA ILE A 72 -6.61 -1.10 16.99
C ILE A 72 -7.80 -2.05 17.12
N ASN A 73 -7.58 -3.35 16.95
CA ASN A 73 -8.65 -4.36 17.00
C ASN A 73 -9.31 -4.46 18.39
N THR A 74 -8.55 -4.22 19.45
CA THR A 74 -9.05 -4.29 20.84
C THR A 74 -9.66 -2.97 21.32
N THR A 75 -9.01 -1.84 21.02
CA THR A 75 -9.37 -0.53 21.60
C THR A 75 -10.37 0.24 20.73
N CYS A 76 -10.33 0.03 19.41
CA CYS A 76 -11.19 0.76 18.47
C CYS A 76 -12.40 -0.06 18.00
N GLN A 77 -12.66 -1.23 18.58
CA GLN A 77 -13.66 -2.19 18.08
C GLN A 77 -15.05 -1.56 17.86
N GLU A 78 -15.52 -0.72 18.79
CA GLU A 78 -16.81 -0.02 18.67
C GLU A 78 -16.87 0.90 17.45
N LYS A 79 -15.77 1.59 17.13
CA LYS A 79 -15.66 2.48 15.97
C LYS A 79 -15.49 1.68 14.67
N LEU A 80 -14.69 0.61 14.72
CA LEU A 80 -14.49 -0.28 13.57
C LEU A 80 -15.81 -0.93 13.14
N ASN A 81 -16.70 -1.26 14.09
CA ASN A 81 -18.01 -1.83 13.78
C ASN A 81 -18.96 -0.87 13.03
N LEU A 82 -18.66 0.45 12.99
CA LEU A 82 -19.43 1.43 12.22
C LEU A 82 -19.01 1.48 10.73
N LEU A 83 -17.93 0.79 10.37
CA LEU A 83 -17.33 0.84 9.04
C LEU A 83 -17.46 -0.52 8.35
N THR A 84 -17.62 -0.47 7.02
CA THR A 84 -17.54 -1.68 6.20
C THR A 84 -16.12 -1.80 5.66
N TYR A 85 -15.44 -2.87 6.06
CA TYR A 85 -14.10 -3.16 5.60
C TYR A 85 -14.10 -4.27 4.56
N PRO A 86 -13.11 -4.29 3.66
CA PRO A 86 -12.86 -5.47 2.83
C PRO A 86 -12.51 -6.67 3.74
N PRO A 87 -12.78 -7.90 3.28
CA PRO A 87 -12.50 -9.11 4.07
C PRO A 87 -11.00 -9.28 4.39
N GLN A 88 -10.12 -8.67 3.60
CA GLN A 88 -8.68 -8.70 3.78
C GLN A 88 -8.09 -7.31 3.58
N ILE A 89 -7.15 -6.93 4.44
CA ILE A 89 -6.40 -5.67 4.38
C ILE A 89 -4.92 -6.03 4.40
N TYR A 90 -4.22 -5.65 3.34
CA TYR A 90 -2.77 -5.82 3.26
C TYR A 90 -2.05 -4.57 3.74
N VAL A 91 -1.02 -4.77 4.55
CA VAL A 91 -0.10 -3.71 4.97
C VAL A 91 1.25 -3.97 4.32
N VAL A 92 1.66 -3.05 3.45
CA VAL A 92 2.90 -3.13 2.67
C VAL A 92 3.87 -2.08 3.19
N LEU A 93 5.10 -2.47 3.49
CA LEU A 93 6.18 -1.54 3.79
C LEU A 93 6.78 -1.02 2.48
N THR A 94 6.98 0.30 2.39
CA THR A 94 7.64 0.93 1.25
C THR A 94 8.73 1.89 1.72
N ASN A 95 9.63 2.27 0.83
CA ASN A 95 10.67 3.26 1.11
C ASN A 95 10.16 4.72 1.08
N GLY A 96 8.84 4.93 0.94
CA GLY A 96 8.22 6.26 0.97
C GLY A 96 8.48 7.13 -0.26
N LYS A 97 9.18 6.64 -1.28
CA LYS A 97 9.41 7.41 -2.51
C LYS A 97 8.13 7.52 -3.33
N GLY A 98 7.63 8.74 -3.45
CA GLY A 98 6.56 9.14 -4.36
C GLY A 98 6.91 10.49 -5.01
N GLU A 99 6.16 10.91 -6.04
CA GLU A 99 6.28 12.25 -6.65
C GLU A 99 7.73 12.70 -6.90
N SER A 100 8.33 12.23 -8.00
CA SER A 100 9.72 12.58 -8.36
C SER A 100 10.80 12.05 -7.42
N ASN A 101 10.59 10.87 -6.82
CA ASN A 101 11.51 10.26 -5.84
C ASN A 101 11.70 11.07 -4.55
N ALA A 102 10.76 11.97 -4.21
CA ALA A 102 10.74 12.57 -2.89
C ALA A 102 10.46 11.46 -1.88
N ALA A 103 11.41 11.23 -0.96
CA ALA A 103 11.13 10.44 0.23
C ALA A 103 10.31 11.33 1.18
N TYR A 104 9.13 10.86 1.56
CA TYR A 104 8.36 11.43 2.66
C TYR A 104 9.03 11.15 4.01
#